data_AF-A0A0L7SU32-F1
#
_entry.id   AF-A0A0L7SU32-F1
#
_cell.length_a   1.000
_cell.length_b   1.000
_cell.length_c   1.000
_cell.angle_alpha   90.00
_cell.angle_beta   90.00
_cell.angle_gamma   90.00
#
_symmetry.space_group_name_H-M   'P 1'
#
loop_
_entity.id
_entity.type
_entity.pdbx_description
1 polymer ?
#
loop_
_entity_poly.entity_id
_entity_poly.type
_entity_poly.pdbx_seq_one_letter_code
_entity_poly.pdbx_strand_id
1 'polypeptide(L)'
;RFTQPDPIGVAGGLNLYQYAPNPLSWIDPFGLTACGHIRVRHYTNRKGSQGINESGIIKAKDNGRVYVEPASKKPLSPKDAEEKYQIGKGKGKDYIETDAPNELLEWKMNPRYHTEELTVKGDLVLINPEVILRR
;
A
#
# COMPACT_ATOMS: atom_id res chain seq x y z
N ARG A 1 -43.21 -16.20 18.15
CA ARG A 1 -44.31 -15.50 17.43
C ARG A 1 -43.76 -14.18 16.90
N PHE A 2 -43.51 -14.17 15.59
CA PHE A 2 -43.46 -13.10 14.58
C PHE A 2 -43.24 -13.94 13.29
N THR A 3 -44.25 -14.60 12.70
CA THR A 3 -45.32 -14.15 11.79
C THR A 3 -44.87 -13.50 10.49
N GLN A 4 -43.88 -14.08 9.80
CA GLN A 4 -43.89 -14.39 8.34
C GLN A 4 -42.49 -14.83 7.87
N PRO A 5 -42.36 -15.88 7.05
CA PRO A 5 -41.18 -16.11 6.23
C PRO A 5 -41.23 -15.27 4.95
N ASP A 6 -40.09 -14.71 4.55
CA ASP A 6 -39.90 -13.95 3.32
C ASP A 6 -39.99 -14.90 2.10
N PRO A 7 -40.88 -14.68 1.13
CA PRO A 7 -41.09 -15.60 0.03
C PRO A 7 -40.13 -15.25 -1.12
N ILE A 8 -38.87 -15.68 -1.01
CA ILE A 8 -38.03 -15.86 -2.19
C ILE A 8 -37.36 -17.23 -2.15
N GLY A 9 -37.94 -18.15 -2.93
CA GLY A 9 -37.41 -19.47 -3.16
C GLY A 9 -36.16 -19.37 -4.01
N VAL A 10 -34.99 -19.48 -3.40
CA VAL A 10 -33.76 -19.84 -4.11
C VAL A 10 -33.39 -21.24 -3.66
N ALA A 11 -33.67 -22.18 -4.57
CA ALA A 11 -33.30 -23.57 -4.47
C ALA A 11 -31.85 -23.73 -4.02
N GLY A 12 -31.65 -24.64 -3.08
CA GLY A 12 -30.34 -24.92 -2.50
C GLY A 12 -29.34 -25.40 -3.54
N GLY A 13 -28.08 -25.02 -3.31
CA GLY A 13 -26.93 -25.64 -3.94
C GLY A 13 -26.05 -24.68 -4.73
N LEU A 14 -25.08 -24.07 -4.04
CA LEU A 14 -23.66 -24.00 -4.42
C LEU A 14 -22.89 -23.26 -3.31
N ASN A 15 -22.08 -24.01 -2.56
CA ASN A 15 -21.01 -23.62 -1.62
C ASN A 15 -21.01 -22.19 -1.02
N LEU A 16 -21.25 -22.11 0.30
CA LEU A 16 -21.02 -20.95 1.17
C LEU A 16 -19.52 -20.56 1.37
N TYR A 17 -18.59 -21.09 0.55
CA TYR A 17 -17.15 -20.80 0.61
C TYR A 17 -16.57 -20.31 -0.71
N GLN A 18 -17.35 -19.59 -1.51
CA GLN A 18 -16.77 -18.81 -2.60
C GLN A 18 -16.56 -17.37 -2.12
N TYR A 19 -15.31 -17.06 -1.76
CA TYR A 19 -14.85 -15.68 -1.79
C TYR A 19 -15.09 -15.15 -3.21
N ALA A 20 -15.77 -14.02 -3.31
CA ALA A 20 -15.96 -13.34 -4.59
C ALA A 20 -14.59 -13.19 -5.29
N PRO A 21 -14.46 -13.56 -6.58
CA PRO A 21 -13.25 -13.25 -7.33
C PRO A 21 -13.16 -11.73 -7.44
N ASN A 22 -12.25 -11.14 -6.66
CA ASN A 22 -11.85 -9.73 -6.66
C ASN A 22 -12.91 -8.68 -6.22
N PRO A 23 -12.90 -8.25 -4.94
CA PRO A 23 -13.59 -7.03 -4.50
C PRO A 23 -12.79 -5.73 -4.78
N LEU A 24 -11.87 -5.72 -5.75
CA LEU A 24 -10.85 -4.66 -5.94
C LEU A 24 -11.24 -3.52 -6.90
N SER A 25 -12.48 -3.44 -7.38
CA SER A 25 -12.85 -2.45 -8.42
C SER A 25 -13.48 -1.15 -7.92
N TRP A 26 -13.51 -0.88 -6.62
CA TRP A 26 -13.96 0.41 -6.09
C TRP A 26 -12.79 1.11 -5.39
N ILE A 27 -11.75 1.39 -6.19
CA ILE A 27 -10.67 2.30 -5.80
C ILE A 27 -11.17 3.70 -6.16
N ASP A 28 -11.50 4.48 -5.14
CA ASP A 28 -11.80 5.91 -5.22
C ASP A 28 -10.60 6.65 -5.87
N PRO A 29 -10.69 7.12 -7.12
CA PRO A 29 -9.55 7.72 -7.84
C PRO A 29 -9.24 9.16 -7.42
N PHE A 30 -10.13 9.79 -6.64
CA PHE A 30 -10.11 11.23 -6.37
C PHE A 30 -10.16 11.54 -4.87
N GLY A 31 -9.42 10.78 -4.06
CA GLY A 31 -9.17 11.15 -2.68
C GLY A 31 -8.63 12.58 -2.63
N LEU A 32 -9.49 13.51 -2.23
CA LEU A 32 -9.32 14.97 -2.15
C LEU A 32 -8.02 15.33 -1.42
N THR A 33 -6.89 15.22 -2.10
CA THR A 33 -5.54 15.44 -1.56
C THR A 33 -5.07 16.79 -2.05
N ALA A 34 -4.61 17.61 -1.10
CA ALA A 34 -4.20 18.98 -1.31
C ALA A 34 -3.27 19.12 -2.53
N CYS A 35 -3.65 20.01 -3.44
CA CYS A 35 -3.00 20.33 -4.71
C CYS A 35 -1.49 20.01 -4.75
N GLY A 36 -1.13 18.88 -5.37
CA GLY A 36 0.24 18.59 -5.83
C GLY A 36 1.01 17.50 -5.09
N HIS A 37 0.66 17.16 -3.83
CA HIS A 37 1.40 16.16 -3.04
C HIS A 37 0.49 15.13 -2.38
N ILE A 38 0.95 13.88 -2.34
CA ILE A 38 0.30 12.76 -1.67
C ILE A 38 1.23 12.25 -0.57
N ARG A 39 0.70 12.09 0.64
CA ARG A 39 1.39 11.42 1.75
C ARG A 39 1.56 9.95 1.41
N VAL A 40 2.80 9.51 1.22
CA VAL A 40 3.15 8.13 0.89
C VAL A 40 4.00 7.52 1.99
N ARG A 41 4.00 6.19 2.05
CA ARG A 41 4.69 5.35 3.02
C ARG A 41 5.67 4.42 2.32
N HIS A 42 6.90 4.38 2.80
CA HIS A 42 7.93 3.45 2.34
C HIS A 42 8.31 2.47 3.46
N TYR A 43 8.08 1.17 3.25
CA TYR A 43 8.44 0.13 4.21
C TYR A 43 9.92 -0.22 4.13
N THR A 44 10.58 -0.30 5.29
CA THR A 44 12.00 -0.65 5.38
C THR A 44 12.35 -1.28 6.74
N ASN A 45 13.62 -1.57 6.96
CA ASN A 45 14.14 -2.00 8.26
C ASN A 45 14.74 -0.83 9.04
N ARG A 46 15.11 -1.05 10.30
CA ARG A 46 15.69 -0.01 11.18
C ARG A 46 16.92 0.69 10.61
N LYS A 47 17.83 -0.07 10.01
CA LYS A 47 19.05 0.48 9.40
C LYS A 47 18.71 1.34 8.19
N GLY A 48 17.76 0.89 7.39
CA GLY A 48 17.26 1.60 6.22
C GLY A 48 16.54 2.88 6.61
N SER A 49 15.65 2.84 7.61
CA SER A 49 14.93 4.04 8.04
C SER A 49 15.87 5.10 8.60
N GLN A 50 16.87 4.71 9.40
CA GLN A 50 17.89 5.63 9.89
C GLN A 50 18.73 6.22 8.75
N GLY A 51 19.27 5.39 7.84
CA GLY A 51 20.09 5.88 6.74
C GLY A 51 19.32 6.76 5.75
N ILE A 52 18.03 6.50 5.53
CA ILE A 52 17.15 7.36 4.73
C ILE A 52 16.92 8.69 5.45
N ASN A 53 16.66 8.67 6.77
CA ASN A 53 16.45 9.88 7.56
C ASN A 53 17.72 10.76 7.60
N GLU A 54 18.90 10.16 7.66
CA GLU A 54 20.18 10.87 7.63
C GLU A 54 20.49 11.45 6.25
N SER A 55 20.21 10.71 5.18
CA SER A 55 20.49 11.16 3.81
C SER A 55 19.42 12.10 3.23
N GLY A 56 18.21 12.09 3.80
CA GLY A 56 17.08 12.88 3.31
C GLY A 56 16.51 12.42 1.97
N ILE A 57 16.97 11.28 1.43
CA ILE A 57 16.60 10.81 0.09
C ILE A 57 16.38 9.29 0.12
N ILE A 58 15.25 8.85 -0.42
CA ILE A 58 15.00 7.45 -0.71
C ILE A 58 15.51 7.18 -2.13
N LYS A 59 16.65 6.49 -2.22
CA LYS A 59 17.25 6.13 -3.50
C LYS A 59 16.40 5.09 -4.23
N ALA A 60 16.12 5.37 -5.50
CA ALA A 60 15.52 4.42 -6.40
C ALA A 60 16.42 3.19 -6.59
N LYS A 61 15.80 2.01 -6.73
CA LYS A 61 16.51 0.76 -6.98
C LYS A 61 16.01 0.12 -8.25
N ASP A 62 15.00 -0.73 -8.13
CA ASP A 62 14.50 -1.55 -9.23
C ASP A 62 13.87 -0.66 -10.30
N ASN A 63 14.43 -0.70 -11.51
CA ASN A 63 14.01 0.11 -12.65
C ASN A 63 14.02 1.62 -12.38
N GLY A 64 14.92 2.09 -11.52
CA GLY A 64 15.01 3.50 -11.16
C GLY A 64 13.74 4.00 -10.45
N ARG A 65 13.10 3.17 -9.63
CA ARG A 65 11.88 3.51 -8.90
C ARG A 65 11.98 3.25 -7.41
N VAL A 66 11.13 3.96 -6.67
CA VAL A 66 10.87 3.75 -5.24
C VAL A 66 9.46 3.22 -5.08
N TYR A 67 9.30 2.10 -4.37
CA TYR A 67 7.99 1.48 -4.12
C TYR A 67 7.42 2.04 -2.83
N VAL A 68 6.16 2.49 -2.88
CA VAL A 68 5.47 3.16 -1.78
C VAL A 68 4.00 2.71 -1.66
N GLU A 69 3.37 3.02 -0.53
CA GLU A 69 1.94 2.85 -0.29
C GLU A 69 1.31 4.20 0.07
N PRO A 70 0.08 4.52 -0.35
CA PRO A 70 -0.63 5.71 0.17
C PRO A 70 -0.79 5.64 1.70
N ALA A 71 -0.39 6.70 2.40
CA ALA A 71 -0.49 6.77 3.86
C ALA A 71 -1.94 6.97 4.35
N SER A 72 -2.90 7.18 3.45
CA SER A 72 -4.33 7.33 3.76
C SER A 72 -4.92 6.10 4.47
N LYS A 73 -4.36 4.91 4.23
CA LYS A 73 -4.78 3.65 4.85
C LYS A 73 -3.92 3.34 6.08
N LYS A 74 -4.51 2.58 7.01
CA LYS A 74 -3.79 2.05 8.18
C LYS A 74 -2.54 1.29 7.72
N PRO A 75 -1.42 1.43 8.44
CA PRO A 75 -0.18 0.78 8.06
C PRO A 75 -0.29 -0.73 8.25
N LEU A 76 0.06 -1.47 7.20
CA LEU A 76 0.15 -2.94 7.21
C LEU A 76 1.05 -3.45 8.34
N SER A 77 0.76 -4.63 8.87
CA SER A 77 1.66 -5.29 9.81
C SER A 77 3.00 -5.60 9.12
N PRO A 78 4.11 -5.79 9.87
CA PRO A 78 5.39 -6.11 9.25
C PRO A 78 5.34 -7.35 8.35
N LYS A 79 4.59 -8.37 8.78
CA LYS A 79 4.44 -9.61 8.04
C LYS A 79 3.59 -9.42 6.79
N ASP A 80 2.47 -8.70 6.89
CA ASP A 80 1.61 -8.41 5.74
C ASP A 80 2.34 -7.55 4.69
N ALA A 81 3.15 -6.57 5.13
CA ALA A 81 3.96 -5.76 4.23
C ALA A 81 5.01 -6.62 3.50
N GLU A 82 5.65 -7.55 4.21
CA GLU A 82 6.59 -8.52 3.64
C GLU A 82 5.91 -9.45 2.63
N GLU A 83 4.72 -9.98 2.93
CA GLU A 83 3.99 -10.88 2.05
C GLU A 83 3.43 -10.16 0.82
N LYS A 84 2.85 -8.96 1.00
CA LYS A 84 2.22 -8.18 -0.08
C LYS A 84 3.25 -7.64 -1.07
N TYR A 85 4.33 -7.04 -0.56
CA TYR A 85 5.36 -6.39 -1.38
C TYR A 85 6.58 -7.28 -1.64
N GLN A 86 6.60 -8.48 -1.06
CA GLN A 86 7.70 -9.46 -1.22
C GLN A 86 9.06 -8.89 -0.90
N ILE A 87 9.09 -7.96 0.05
CA ILE A 87 10.31 -7.40 0.59
C ILE A 87 10.94 -8.42 1.54
N GLY A 88 12.28 -8.45 1.58
CA GLY A 88 13.01 -9.40 2.42
C GLY A 88 12.63 -9.30 3.90
N LYS A 89 12.67 -10.44 4.60
CA LYS A 89 12.32 -10.55 6.02
C LYS A 89 12.94 -9.44 6.88
N GLY A 90 12.13 -8.79 7.69
CA GLY A 90 12.50 -7.66 8.54
C GLY A 90 12.43 -6.30 7.85
N LYS A 91 12.22 -6.22 6.53
CA LYS A 91 12.07 -4.95 5.80
C LYS A 91 10.65 -4.39 5.84
N GLY A 92 9.67 -5.10 6.40
CA GLY A 92 8.34 -4.54 6.68
C GLY A 92 8.21 -3.89 8.06
N LYS A 93 9.29 -3.94 8.88
CA LYS A 93 9.21 -3.61 10.30
C LYS A 93 8.96 -2.11 10.53
N ASP A 94 9.84 -1.27 9.99
CA ASP A 94 9.78 0.17 10.16
C ASP A 94 9.30 0.80 8.84
N TYR A 95 8.84 2.04 8.87
CA TYR A 95 8.45 2.74 7.65
C TYR A 95 8.63 4.23 7.79
N ILE A 96 8.73 4.91 6.65
CA ILE A 96 8.85 6.36 6.56
C ILE A 96 7.66 6.88 5.78
N GLU A 97 7.00 7.88 6.33
CA GLU A 97 5.98 8.64 5.63
C GLU A 97 6.54 9.97 5.16
N THR A 98 6.21 10.37 3.94
CA THR A 98 6.70 11.61 3.33
C THR A 98 5.73 12.08 2.26
N ASP A 99 5.74 13.37 1.96
CA ASP A 99 4.91 13.94 0.90
C ASP A 99 5.60 13.75 -0.45
N ALA A 100 5.01 12.96 -1.34
CA ALA A 100 5.50 12.75 -2.70
C ALA A 100 4.69 13.58 -3.71
N PRO A 101 5.34 14.23 -4.69
CA PRO A 101 4.62 14.95 -5.73
C PRO A 101 3.84 13.97 -6.62
N ASN A 102 2.59 14.32 -6.94
CA ASN A 102 1.71 13.47 -7.74
C ASN A 102 2.25 13.21 -9.16
N GLU A 103 3.02 14.15 -9.70
CA GLU A 103 3.62 14.05 -11.03
C GLU A 103 4.64 12.91 -11.16
N LEU A 104 5.25 12.48 -10.06
CA LEU A 104 6.22 11.37 -10.05
C LEU A 104 5.59 10.02 -9.69
N LEU A 105 4.31 10.02 -9.27
CA LEU A 105 3.62 8.82 -8.81
C LEU A 105 3.02 8.06 -10.00
N GLU A 106 3.34 6.77 -10.09
CA GLU A 106 2.87 5.86 -11.13
C GLU A 106 2.40 4.55 -10.49
N TRP A 107 1.15 4.16 -10.76
CA TRP A 107 0.68 2.80 -10.45
C TRP A 107 1.23 1.83 -11.47
N LYS A 108 1.90 0.78 -11.00
CA LYS A 108 2.49 -0.25 -11.84
C LYS A 108 1.97 -1.62 -11.45
N MET A 109 1.47 -2.35 -12.45
CA MET A 109 1.11 -3.76 -12.28
C MET A 109 2.37 -4.59 -12.11
N ASN A 110 2.46 -5.34 -11.02
CA ASN A 110 3.50 -6.33 -10.84
C ASN A 110 3.16 -7.59 -11.67
N PRO A 111 3.92 -7.93 -12.73
CA PRO A 111 3.57 -9.03 -13.63
C PRO A 111 3.59 -10.41 -12.96
N ARG A 112 4.27 -10.53 -11.81
CA ARG A 112 4.39 -11.79 -11.08
C ARG A 112 3.21 -12.05 -10.15
N TYR A 113 2.61 -10.98 -9.61
CA TYR A 113 1.58 -11.09 -8.57
C TYR A 113 0.24 -10.49 -8.99
N HIS A 114 0.17 -9.86 -10.17
CA HIS A 114 -1.01 -9.21 -10.70
C HIS A 114 -1.62 -8.21 -9.69
N THR A 115 -0.76 -7.56 -8.92
CA THR A 115 -1.10 -6.53 -7.94
C THR A 115 -0.59 -5.18 -8.42
N GLU A 116 -1.40 -4.16 -8.23
CA GLU A 116 -1.00 -2.78 -8.51
C GLU A 116 -0.17 -2.25 -7.34
N GLU A 117 1.02 -1.76 -7.64
CA GLU A 117 1.94 -1.15 -6.69
C GLU A 117 2.14 0.31 -7.05
N LEU A 118 2.03 1.19 -6.06
CA LEU A 118 2.32 2.60 -6.26
C LEU A 118 3.83 2.79 -6.24
N THR A 119 4.35 3.48 -7.25
CA THR A 119 5.78 3.71 -7.41
C THR A 119 6.06 5.19 -7.64
N VAL A 120 7.23 5.65 -7.23
CA VAL A 120 7.78 6.96 -7.57
C VAL A 120 8.89 6.76 -8.59
N LYS A 121 8.86 7.54 -9.68
CA LYS A 121 9.90 7.55 -10.70
C LYS A 121 11.12 8.34 -10.22
N GLY A 122 12.28 7.69 -10.18
CA GLY A 122 13.54 8.27 -9.71
C GLY A 122 13.70 8.26 -8.20
N ASP A 123 14.71 9.00 -7.73
CA ASP A 123 14.96 9.18 -6.30
C ASP A 123 13.86 10.06 -5.68
N LEU A 124 13.38 9.66 -4.50
CA LEU A 124 12.36 10.40 -3.76
C LEU A 124 13.03 11.20 -2.64
N VAL A 125 13.05 12.53 -2.80
CA VAL A 125 13.48 13.44 -1.73
C VAL A 125 12.43 13.48 -0.64
N LEU A 126 12.86 13.40 0.61
CA LEU A 126 11.95 13.45 1.74
C LEU A 126 11.41 14.87 1.95
N ILE A 127 10.09 15.02 1.86
CA ILE A 127 9.36 16.23 2.21
C ILE A 127 8.51 15.90 3.45
N ASN A 128 8.67 16.70 4.51
CA ASN A 128 8.05 16.50 5.83
C ASN A 128 8.11 15.04 6.33
N PRO A 129 9.31 14.42 6.39
CA PRO A 129 9.43 13.01 6.74
C PRO A 129 8.99 12.73 8.16
N GLU A 130 8.26 11.64 8.32
CA GLU A 130 7.95 11.05 9.62
C GLU A 130 8.48 9.61 9.62
N VAL A 131 9.37 9.31 10.56
CA VAL A 131 9.95 7.97 10.69
C VAL A 131 9.23 7.23 11.79
N ILE A 132 8.52 6.16 11.43
CA ILE A 132 7.80 5.33 12.40
C ILE A 132 8.63 4.08 12.70
N LEU A 133 9.12 4.01 13.93
CA LEU A 133 9.84 2.85 14.45
C LEU A 133 8.88 1.95 15.24
N ARG A 134 8.65 0.73 14.76
CA ARG A 134 7.81 -0.24 15.47
C ARG A 134 8.63 -1.00 16.51
N ARG A 135 8.03 -1.26 17.68
CA ARG A 135 8.69 -1.99 18.78
C ARG A 135 8.95 -3.44 18.35
#